data_AF-A0A5C7ULB3-F1
#
_entry.id   AF-A0A5C7ULB3-F1
#
_cell.length_a   1.000
_cell.length_b   1.000
_cell.length_c   1.000
_cell.angle_alpha   90.00
_cell.angle_beta   90.00
_cell.angle_gamma   90.00
#
_symmetry.space_group_name_H-M   'P 1'
#
loop_
_entity.id
_entity.type
_entity.pdbx_description
1 polymer ?
#
loop_
_entity_poly.entity_id
_entity_poly.type
_entity_poly.pdbx_seq_one_letter_code
_entity_poly.pdbx_strand_id
1 'polypeptide(L)'
;MQKLKYLIFLLFNLAYKDGKPDESNAPYFNSVIVLVVFQYFILFIALASLNSFIAFTGFFDGPLTIEIRGQIIAAMALLVFVNYYFFVKKKYFDRLYNEFKDAAMNTKRNRRIGYACFILYWVIVFIAIGNLKRWLS
;
A
#
# COMPACT_ATOMS: atom_id res chain seq x y z
N MET A 1 -8.06 11.43 10.18
CA MET A 1 -7.23 10.45 10.93
C MET A 1 -7.88 9.05 11.01
N GLN A 2 -9.11 8.90 11.51
CA GLN A 2 -9.73 7.57 11.73
C GLN A 2 -9.91 6.72 10.46
N LYS A 3 -10.30 7.32 9.32
CA LYS A 3 -10.42 6.62 8.03
C LYS A 3 -9.09 6.04 7.53
N LEU A 4 -7.99 6.81 7.67
CA LEU A 4 -6.65 6.35 7.30
C LEU A 4 -6.18 5.21 8.20
N LYS A 5 -6.40 5.33 9.52
CA LYS A 5 -6.13 4.24 10.45
C LYS A 5 -6.90 2.97 10.09
N TYR A 6 -8.18 3.11 9.75
CA TYR A 6 -8.99 1.98 9.32
C TYR A 6 -8.52 1.38 7.99
N LEU A 7 -8.04 2.20 7.03
CA LEU A 7 -7.40 1.70 5.81
C LEU A 7 -6.14 0.90 6.13
N ILE A 8 -5.25 1.42 6.99
CA ILE A 8 -4.06 0.70 7.44
C ILE A 8 -4.47 -0.61 8.13
N PHE A 9 -5.54 -0.59 8.91
CA PHE A 9 -6.08 -1.80 9.57
C PHE A 9 -6.58 -2.82 8.55
N LEU A 10 -7.30 -2.40 7.51
CA LEU A 10 -7.73 -3.30 6.43
C LEU A 10 -6.53 -3.92 5.70
N LEU A 11 -5.51 -3.12 5.36
CA LEU A 11 -4.28 -3.61 4.72
C LEU A 11 -3.53 -4.60 5.61
N PHE A 12 -3.41 -4.28 6.90
CA PHE A 12 -2.83 -5.16 7.91
C PHE A 12 -3.61 -6.49 8.03
N ASN A 13 -4.94 -6.40 8.11
CA ASN A 13 -5.82 -7.55 8.33
C ASN A 13 -5.94 -8.47 7.11
N LEU A 14 -5.61 -7.96 5.91
CA LEU A 14 -5.48 -8.78 4.70
C LEU A 14 -4.50 -9.94 4.91
N ALA A 15 -3.39 -9.68 5.60
CA ALA A 15 -2.36 -10.67 5.90
C ALA A 15 -2.51 -11.31 7.30
N TYR A 16 -2.98 -10.56 8.29
CA TYR A 16 -3.06 -11.00 9.69
C TYR A 16 -4.30 -11.89 10.00
N LYS A 17 -5.31 -11.91 9.13
CA LYS A 17 -6.48 -12.82 9.19
C LYS A 17 -7.16 -12.87 10.57
N ASP A 18 -7.45 -11.71 11.17
CA ASP A 18 -8.16 -11.57 12.46
C ASP A 18 -7.55 -12.34 13.63
N GLY A 19 -6.23 -12.37 13.77
CA GLY A 19 -5.60 -13.06 14.90
C GLY A 19 -5.51 -14.58 14.71
N LYS A 20 -5.64 -15.04 13.46
CA LYS A 20 -5.16 -16.36 13.01
C LYS A 20 -3.91 -16.15 12.14
N PRO A 21 -2.79 -15.64 12.71
CA PRO A 21 -1.57 -15.51 11.94
C PRO A 21 -1.11 -16.89 11.49
N ASP A 22 -0.50 -16.92 10.31
CA ASP A 22 0.19 -18.12 9.83
C ASP A 22 1.42 -18.34 10.71
N GLU A 23 1.41 -19.39 11.54
CA GLU A 23 2.46 -19.67 12.54
C GLU A 23 3.84 -19.90 11.90
N SER A 24 3.87 -20.18 10.59
CA SER A 24 5.10 -20.37 9.81
C SER A 24 5.86 -19.07 9.50
N ASN A 25 5.21 -17.91 9.64
CA ASN A 25 5.77 -16.60 9.29
C ASN A 25 5.81 -15.68 10.51
N ALA A 26 6.81 -14.80 10.58
CA ALA A 26 6.77 -13.70 11.53
C ALA A 26 5.43 -12.95 11.36
N PRO A 27 4.58 -12.88 12.40
CA PRO A 27 3.12 -12.65 12.26
C PRO A 27 2.76 -11.32 11.59
N TYR A 28 3.71 -10.38 11.53
CA TYR A 28 3.54 -9.05 10.95
C TYR A 28 4.30 -8.85 9.64
N PHE A 29 5.17 -9.77 9.22
CA PHE A 29 6.04 -9.59 8.05
C PHE A 29 5.22 -9.44 6.77
N ASN A 30 4.24 -10.31 6.56
CA ASN A 30 3.34 -10.24 5.42
C ASN A 30 2.51 -8.93 5.43
N SER A 31 2.08 -8.46 6.61
CA SER A 31 1.39 -7.18 6.74
C SER A 31 2.29 -5.99 6.40
N VAL A 32 3.58 -6.03 6.77
CA VAL A 32 4.57 -5.01 6.36
C VAL A 32 4.74 -5.03 4.84
N ILE A 33 4.87 -6.20 4.21
CA ILE A 33 4.98 -6.31 2.76
C ILE A 33 3.76 -5.69 2.07
N VAL A 34 2.55 -6.02 2.51
CA VAL A 34 1.31 -5.45 1.93
C VAL A 34 1.30 -3.92 2.03
N LEU A 35 1.70 -3.35 3.16
CA LEU A 35 1.82 -1.89 3.31
C LEU A 35 2.89 -1.30 2.39
N VAL A 36 4.05 -1.93 2.26
CA VAL A 36 5.14 -1.46 1.40
C VAL A 36 4.72 -1.47 -0.06
N VAL A 37 4.08 -2.55 -0.51
CA VAL A 37 3.53 -2.64 -1.87
C VAL A 37 2.53 -1.52 -2.11
N PHE A 38 1.61 -1.29 -1.16
CA PHE A 38 0.64 -0.20 -1.26
C PHE A 38 1.31 1.20 -1.33
N GLN A 39 2.29 1.47 -0.47
CA GLN A 39 3.04 2.74 -0.48
C GLN A 39 3.83 2.92 -1.78
N TYR A 40 4.45 1.84 -2.28
CA TYR A 40 5.16 1.85 -3.54
C TYR A 40 4.22 2.23 -4.70
N PHE A 41 3.02 1.67 -4.76
CA PHE A 41 2.03 2.06 -5.78
C PHE A 41 1.64 3.54 -5.67
N ILE A 42 1.46 4.08 -4.47
CA ILE A 42 1.18 5.52 -4.29
C ILE A 42 2.35 6.37 -4.83
N LEU A 43 3.58 6.02 -4.48
CA LEU A 43 4.77 6.72 -4.96
C LEU A 43 4.90 6.62 -6.48
N PHE A 44 4.65 5.44 -7.04
CA PHE A 44 4.68 5.20 -8.48
C PHE A 44 3.65 6.07 -9.21
N ILE A 45 2.41 6.15 -8.71
CA ILE A 45 1.38 7.03 -9.26
C ILE A 45 1.81 8.48 -9.19
N ALA A 46 2.30 8.93 -8.03
CA ALA A 46 2.74 10.31 -7.85
C ALA A 46 3.83 10.68 -8.87
N LEU A 47 4.82 9.81 -9.05
CA LEU A 47 5.88 9.99 -10.04
C LEU A 47 5.33 9.97 -11.48
N ALA A 48 4.40 9.06 -11.80
CA ALA A 48 3.80 8.96 -13.13
C ALA A 48 2.97 10.21 -13.47
N SER A 49 2.21 10.72 -12.50
CA SER A 49 1.48 11.98 -12.65
C SER A 49 2.44 13.16 -12.79
N LEU A 50 3.50 13.24 -11.98
CA LEU A 50 4.52 14.29 -12.09
C LEU A 50 5.22 14.27 -13.45
N ASN A 51 5.46 13.09 -14.04
CA ASN A 51 6.04 12.97 -15.38
C ASN A 51 5.19 13.66 -16.46
N SER A 52 3.89 13.83 -16.23
CA SER A 52 3.00 14.57 -17.14
C SER A 52 3.15 16.10 -17.05
N PHE A 53 3.78 16.61 -15.98
CA PHE A 53 4.03 18.04 -15.76
C PHE A 53 5.50 18.44 -15.91
N ILE A 54 6.41 17.56 -15.51
CA ILE A 54 7.86 17.74 -15.57
C ILE A 54 8.42 16.47 -16.19
N ALA A 55 9.12 16.59 -17.33
CA ALA A 55 9.67 15.44 -18.03
C ALA A 55 10.68 14.69 -17.13
N PHE A 56 10.26 13.56 -16.58
CA PHE A 56 11.08 12.61 -15.86
C PHE A 56 11.60 11.56 -16.86
N THR A 57 12.55 12.00 -17.69
CA THR A 57 13.18 11.12 -18.66
C THR A 57 13.97 10.02 -17.94
N GLY A 58 13.76 8.76 -18.35
CA GLY A 58 14.53 7.60 -17.88
C GLY A 58 13.90 6.72 -16.79
N PHE A 59 12.86 7.16 -16.08
CA PHE A 59 12.14 6.27 -15.12
C PHE A 59 10.92 5.58 -15.75
N PHE A 60 10.22 6.28 -16.64
CA PHE A 60 9.03 5.77 -17.35
C PHE A 60 9.28 5.50 -18.84
N ASP A 61 10.41 5.99 -19.37
CA ASP A 61 10.75 5.88 -20.78
C ASP A 61 11.73 4.72 -21.00
N GLY A 62 11.30 3.69 -21.73
CA GLY A 62 12.16 2.58 -22.14
C GLY A 62 12.02 1.29 -21.32
N PRO A 63 12.83 0.27 -21.64
CA PRO A 63 12.78 -1.03 -20.99
C PRO A 63 13.24 -0.98 -19.54
N LEU A 64 12.74 -1.89 -18.71
CA LEU A 64 13.09 -2.00 -17.29
C LEU A 64 14.54 -2.47 -17.12
N THR A 65 15.49 -1.52 -17.16
CA THR A 65 16.95 -1.77 -17.05
C THR A 65 17.35 -2.30 -15.67
N ILE A 66 18.55 -2.89 -15.57
CA ILE A 66 19.10 -3.38 -14.29
C ILE A 66 19.24 -2.24 -13.28
N GLU A 67 19.62 -1.05 -13.72
CA GLU A 67 19.76 0.13 -12.85
C GLU A 67 18.41 0.56 -12.26
N ILE A 68 17.37 0.67 -13.10
CA ILE A 68 16.01 1.02 -12.65
C ILE A 68 15.48 -0.04 -11.69
N ARG A 69 15.69 -1.34 -11.99
CA ARG A 69 15.35 -2.43 -11.07
C ARG A 69 16.07 -2.29 -9.73
N GLY A 70 17.36 -1.96 -9.75
CA GLY A 70 18.16 -1.72 -8.55
C GLY A 70 17.62 -0.58 -7.70
N GLN A 71 17.23 0.53 -8.33
CA GLN A 71 16.59 1.67 -7.65
C GLN A 71 15.25 1.29 -7.01
N ILE A 72 14.40 0.55 -7.73
CA ILE A 72 13.11 0.05 -7.22
C ILE A 72 13.33 -0.85 -6.00
N ILE A 73 14.25 -1.81 -6.10
CA ILE A 73 14.58 -2.73 -5.00
C ILE A 73 15.10 -1.96 -3.80
N ALA A 74 16.01 -0.99 -4.00
CA ALA A 74 16.54 -0.14 -2.93
C ALA A 74 15.43 0.67 -2.24
N ALA A 75 14.52 1.28 -3.01
CA ALA A 75 13.39 2.03 -2.47
C ALA A 75 12.45 1.12 -1.67
N MET A 76 12.11 -0.06 -2.20
CA MET A 76 11.28 -1.03 -1.49
C MET A 76 11.95 -1.53 -0.20
N ALA A 77 13.25 -1.82 -0.23
CA ALA A 77 13.99 -2.24 0.95
C ALA A 77 13.97 -1.16 2.04
N LEU A 78 14.19 0.10 1.67
CA LEU A 78 14.12 1.22 2.61
C LEU A 78 12.72 1.36 3.22
N LEU A 79 11.67 1.25 2.41
CA LEU A 79 10.29 1.23 2.90
C LEU A 79 10.05 0.07 3.86
N VAL A 80 10.54 -1.15 3.57
CA VAL A 80 10.43 -2.30 4.48
C VAL A 80 11.06 -1.98 5.83
N PHE A 81 12.28 -1.44 5.86
CA PHE A 81 12.95 -1.10 7.13
C PHE A 81 12.17 -0.07 7.94
N VAL A 82 11.71 1.01 7.30
CA VAL A 82 10.94 2.07 7.97
C VAL A 82 9.61 1.54 8.50
N ASN A 83 8.86 0.80 7.67
CA ASN A 83 7.58 0.22 8.08
C ASN A 83 7.76 -0.82 9.18
N TYR A 84 8.77 -1.67 9.10
CA TYR A 84 9.06 -2.64 10.15
C TYR A 84 9.36 -1.95 11.49
N TYR A 85 10.20 -0.91 11.47
CA TYR A 85 10.51 -0.15 12.69
C TYR A 85 9.25 0.48 13.30
N PHE A 86 8.44 1.17 12.48
CA PHE A 86 7.27 1.88 13.01
C PHE A 86 6.10 0.95 13.36
N PHE A 87 5.79 -0.02 12.50
CA PHE A 87 4.60 -0.84 12.68
C PHE A 87 4.82 -2.04 13.61
N VAL A 88 5.99 -2.66 13.54
CA VAL A 88 6.33 -3.85 14.34
C VAL A 88 7.08 -3.45 15.60
N LYS A 89 8.25 -2.81 15.50
CA LYS A 89 9.09 -2.52 16.69
C LYS A 89 8.41 -1.54 17.66
N LYS A 90 7.68 -0.52 17.16
CA LYS A 90 6.88 0.41 17.98
C LYS A 90 5.45 -0.10 18.27
N LYS A 91 5.15 -1.37 18.00
CA LYS A 91 3.87 -2.04 18.29
C LYS A 91 2.66 -1.24 17.82
N TYR A 92 2.75 -0.60 16.66
CA TYR A 92 1.63 0.18 16.13
C TYR A 92 0.53 -0.74 15.60
N PHE A 93 0.89 -1.88 14.99
CA PHE A 93 -0.11 -2.87 14.57
C PHE A 93 -0.93 -3.42 15.73
N ASP A 94 -0.31 -3.70 16.88
CA ASP A 94 -1.03 -4.19 18.06
C ASP A 94 -2.03 -3.15 18.58
N ARG A 95 -1.62 -1.89 18.63
CA ARG A 95 -2.50 -0.78 19.01
C ARG A 95 -3.66 -0.65 18.03
N LEU A 96 -3.38 -0.72 16.75
CA LEU A 96 -4.37 -0.62 15.69
C LEU A 96 -5.36 -1.80 15.72
N TYR A 97 -4.87 -3.03 15.91
CA TYR A 97 -5.71 -4.20 16.03
C TYR A 97 -6.61 -4.09 17.25
N ASN A 98 -6.08 -3.71 18.42
CA ASN A 98 -6.90 -3.53 19.61
C ASN A 98 -7.93 -2.38 19.47
N GLU A 99 -7.61 -1.32 18.72
CA GLU A 99 -8.54 -0.22 18.42
C GLU A 99 -9.73 -0.68 17.56
N PHE A 100 -9.50 -1.55 16.58
CA PHE A 100 -10.53 -1.91 15.59
C PHE A 100 -11.10 -3.31 15.70
N LYS A 101 -10.49 -4.25 16.44
CA LYS A 101 -10.93 -5.66 16.50
C LYS A 101 -12.40 -5.78 16.92
N ASP A 102 -12.83 -4.99 17.90
CA ASP A 102 -14.18 -4.99 18.46
C ASP A 102 -15.02 -3.78 17.99
N ALA A 103 -14.48 -2.96 17.09
CA ALA A 103 -15.20 -1.78 16.62
C ALA A 103 -16.38 -2.18 15.73
N ALA A 104 -17.51 -1.47 15.85
CA ALA A 104 -18.71 -1.71 15.03
C ALA A 104 -18.45 -1.64 13.52
N MET A 105 -17.40 -0.93 13.10
CA MET A 105 -16.97 -0.86 11.71
C MET A 105 -16.29 -2.15 11.23
N ASN A 106 -15.67 -2.94 12.12
CA ASN A 106 -14.95 -4.16 11.81
C ASN A 106 -15.85 -5.41 11.81
N THR A 107 -16.92 -5.40 11.03
CA THR A 107 -17.69 -6.63 10.75
C THR A 107 -17.13 -7.33 9.52
N LYS A 108 -17.32 -8.66 9.42
CA LYS A 108 -16.93 -9.44 8.24
C LYS A 108 -17.52 -8.87 6.94
N ARG A 109 -18.77 -8.39 7.01
CA ARG A 109 -19.46 -7.74 5.89
C ARG A 109 -18.78 -6.41 5.53
N ASN A 110 -18.55 -5.55 6.51
CA ASN A 110 -17.96 -4.22 6.28
C ASN A 110 -16.52 -4.30 5.77
N ARG A 111 -15.73 -5.28 6.22
CA ARG A 111 -14.40 -5.52 5.66
C ARG A 111 -14.44 -5.93 4.20
N ARG A 112 -15.34 -6.84 3.82
CA ARG A 112 -15.52 -7.24 2.41
C ARG A 112 -15.91 -6.04 1.54
N ILE A 113 -16.84 -5.22 2.02
CA ILE A 113 -17.22 -3.97 1.35
C ILE A 113 -16.00 -3.04 1.24
N GLY A 114 -15.23 -2.87 2.33
CA GLY A 114 -14.00 -2.08 2.34
C GLY A 114 -12.99 -2.53 1.29
N TYR A 115 -12.73 -3.84 1.18
CA TYR A 115 -11.85 -4.38 0.15
C TYR A 115 -12.40 -4.19 -1.26
N ALA A 116 -13.71 -4.38 -1.48
CA ALA A 116 -14.33 -4.13 -2.77
C ALA A 116 -14.22 -2.65 -3.18
N CYS A 117 -14.51 -1.72 -2.27
CA CYS A 117 -14.34 -0.29 -2.48
C CYS A 117 -12.87 0.06 -2.77
N PHE A 118 -11.93 -0.57 -2.08
CA PHE A 118 -10.50 -0.38 -2.30
C PHE A 118 -10.07 -0.82 -3.70
N ILE A 119 -10.53 -1.99 -4.16
CA ILE A 119 -10.25 -2.47 -5.53
C ILE A 119 -10.86 -1.53 -6.56
N LEU A 120 -12.13 -1.13 -6.38
CA LEU A 120 -12.80 -0.19 -7.27
C LEU A 120 -12.07 1.15 -7.34
N TYR A 121 -11.59 1.66 -6.19
CA TYR A 121 -10.78 2.87 -6.15
C TYR A 121 -9.52 2.75 -7.01
N TRP A 122 -8.79 1.64 -6.90
CA TRP A 122 -7.60 1.40 -7.73
C TRP A 122 -7.91 1.33 -9.22
N VAL A 123 -9.01 0.66 -9.60
CA VAL A 123 -9.46 0.62 -11.00
C VAL A 123 -9.70 2.03 -11.54
N ILE A 124 -10.41 2.88 -10.79
CA ILE A 124 -10.66 4.27 -11.19
C ILE A 124 -9.36 5.06 -11.33
N VAL A 125 -8.42 4.90 -10.39
CA VAL A 125 -7.12 5.58 -10.42
C VAL A 125 -6.31 5.18 -11.66
N PHE A 126 -6.24 3.90 -12.01
CA PHE A 126 -5.53 3.46 -13.21
C PHE A 126 -6.17 3.99 -14.50
N ILE A 127 -7.51 4.03 -14.58
CA ILE A 127 -8.22 4.64 -15.70
C ILE A 127 -7.89 6.13 -15.81
N ALA A 128 -7.93 6.86 -14.68
CA ALA A 128 -7.62 8.29 -14.65
C ALA A 128 -6.18 8.56 -15.12
N ILE A 129 -5.19 7.80 -14.65
CA ILE A 129 -3.79 7.95 -15.06
C ILE A 129 -3.62 7.66 -16.55
N GLY A 130 -4.22 6.57 -17.05
CA GLY A 130 -4.15 6.22 -18.47
C GLY A 130 -4.75 7.29 -19.40
N ASN A 131 -5.76 8.03 -18.92
CA ASN A 131 -6.39 9.12 -19.67
C ASN A 131 -5.77 10.49 -19.39
N LEU A 132 -4.91 10.62 -18.36
CA LEU A 132 -4.37 11.90 -17.90
C LEU A 132 -3.64 12.66 -19.02
N LYS A 133 -2.83 11.95 -19.81
CA LYS A 133 -2.11 12.53 -20.95
C LYS A 133 -3.04 13.06 -22.06
N ARG A 134 -4.20 12.43 -22.24
CA ARG A 134 -5.23 12.88 -23.19
C ARG A 134 -6.01 14.09 -22.68
N TRP A 135 -6.19 14.22 -21.36
CA TRP A 135 -6.90 15.34 -20.76
C TRP A 135 -6.05 16.60 -20.63
N LEU A 136 -4.72 16.45 -20.61
CA LEU A 136 -3.76 17.56 -20.50
C LEU A 136 -3.21 18.04 -21.86
N SER A 137 -3.64 17.43 -22.97
CA SER A 137 -3.33 17.83 -24.35
C SER A 137 -4.52 18.52 -25.01
#